data_AF-A0A243CYS7-F1
#
_entry.id   AF-A0A243CYS7-F1
#
_cell.length_a   1.000
_cell.length_b   1.000
_cell.length_c   1.000
_cell.angle_alpha   90.00
_cell.angle_beta   90.00
_cell.angle_gamma   90.00
#
_symmetry.space_group_name_H-M   'P 1'
#
loop_
_entity.id
_entity.type
_entity.pdbx_description
1 polymer ?
#
loop_
_entity_poly.entity_id
_entity_poly.type
_entity_poly.pdbx_seq_one_letter_code
_entity_poly.pdbx_strand_id
1 'polypeptide(L)'
;MSVLSACSNGDGKISKEEFKQIKKGMSMKEVEKIVGGKGEESVNQYNQSLVEYKYPALDGAEKDGYVYILFNDSKVDTILDFGLLKNKAQLEQELAAAKENVKTVDWGNKIKEVASSDKSTTEKFDEVSKYAHDYKPSNDEVKQFGNDIIKEYKDKNYIKDISNHEYMLTNIFKSQVVDGNASEKPLKDFAFDFWQNSKYNYRGVENVTSSATQANERQMDKSLSKMNK
;
A
#
# COMPACT_ATOMS: atom_id res chain seq x y z
N MET A 1 -30.68 -27.88 -24.61
CA MET A 1 -29.66 -27.43 -23.66
C MET A 1 -28.30 -27.76 -24.26
N SER A 2 -27.64 -26.78 -24.90
CA SER A 2 -26.31 -27.00 -25.48
C SER A 2 -25.27 -26.80 -24.40
N VAL A 3 -24.62 -27.90 -24.03
CA VAL A 3 -23.43 -27.92 -23.19
C VAL A 3 -22.28 -27.49 -24.09
N LEU A 4 -21.96 -26.20 -24.11
CA LEU A 4 -20.72 -25.73 -24.72
C LEU A 4 -19.57 -26.08 -23.77
N SER A 5 -19.01 -27.26 -23.98
CA SER A 5 -17.67 -27.61 -23.54
C SER A 5 -16.69 -26.73 -24.34
N ALA A 6 -16.38 -25.55 -23.81
CA ALA A 6 -15.26 -24.76 -24.30
C ALA A 6 -13.97 -25.47 -23.88
N CYS A 7 -13.36 -26.17 -24.82
CA CYS A 7 -12.00 -26.68 -24.67
C CYS A 7 -11.09 -25.47 -24.40
N SER A 8 -10.51 -25.42 -23.20
CA SER A 8 -9.45 -24.48 -22.84
C SER A 8 -8.25 -24.77 -23.75
N ASN A 9 -8.11 -23.99 -24.81
CA ASN A 9 -6.91 -23.96 -25.64
C ASN A 9 -5.84 -23.11 -24.94
N GLY A 10 -5.57 -23.45 -23.67
CA GLY A 10 -4.93 -22.60 -22.67
C GLY A 10 -3.57 -22.05 -23.05
N ASP A 11 -3.56 -20.95 -23.79
CA ASP A 11 -2.38 -20.17 -24.11
C ASP A 11 -2.29 -18.89 -23.26
N GLY A 12 -3.14 -18.78 -22.23
CA GLY A 12 -3.17 -17.64 -21.31
C GLY A 12 -3.79 -16.38 -21.91
N LYS A 13 -4.59 -16.50 -22.98
CA LYS A 13 -5.34 -15.39 -23.58
C LYS A 13 -6.77 -15.35 -23.09
N ILE A 14 -7.34 -14.15 -23.02
CA ILE A 14 -8.66 -13.89 -22.46
C ILE A 14 -9.62 -13.32 -23.51
N SER A 15 -10.82 -13.90 -23.61
CA SER A 15 -11.93 -13.41 -24.43
C SER A 15 -12.83 -12.43 -23.67
N LYS A 16 -13.69 -11.70 -24.40
CA LYS A 16 -14.71 -10.82 -23.80
C LYS A 16 -15.69 -11.57 -22.89
N GLU A 17 -16.05 -12.81 -23.22
CA GLU A 17 -16.99 -13.63 -22.47
C GLU A 17 -16.39 -14.14 -21.16
N GLU A 18 -15.11 -14.51 -21.17
CA GLU A 18 -14.36 -14.93 -19.98
C GLU A 18 -14.10 -13.75 -19.05
N PHE A 19 -13.72 -12.60 -19.61
CA PHE A 19 -13.50 -11.38 -18.84
C PHE A 19 -14.70 -10.97 -17.99
N LYS A 20 -15.92 -11.07 -18.54
CA LYS A 20 -17.16 -10.74 -17.81
C LYS A 20 -17.43 -11.66 -16.61
N GLN A 21 -16.80 -12.83 -16.56
CA GLN A 21 -16.96 -13.78 -15.46
C GLN A 21 -16.00 -13.50 -14.30
N ILE A 22 -14.88 -12.81 -14.54
CA ILE A 22 -13.89 -12.49 -13.52
C ILE A 22 -14.43 -11.37 -12.63
N LYS A 23 -14.34 -11.57 -11.31
CA LYS A 23 -14.83 -10.62 -10.30
C LYS A 23 -13.83 -10.44 -9.17
N LYS A 24 -13.92 -9.29 -8.51
CA LYS A 24 -13.19 -9.01 -7.26
C LYS A 24 -13.46 -10.12 -6.24
N GLY A 25 -12.41 -10.54 -5.53
CA GLY A 25 -12.42 -11.59 -4.52
C GLY A 25 -12.11 -13.00 -5.02
N MET A 26 -12.11 -13.25 -6.33
CA MET A 26 -11.77 -14.57 -6.88
C MET A 26 -10.32 -14.95 -6.62
N SER A 27 -10.05 -16.23 -6.39
CA SER A 27 -8.70 -16.79 -6.31
C SER A 27 -8.08 -16.97 -7.70
N MET A 28 -6.75 -17.10 -7.75
CA MET A 28 -6.04 -17.34 -9.02
C MET A 28 -6.54 -18.61 -9.72
N LYS A 29 -6.84 -19.67 -8.97
CA LYS A 29 -7.38 -20.92 -9.52
C LYS A 29 -8.75 -20.75 -10.19
N GLU A 30 -9.60 -19.88 -9.63
CA GLU A 30 -10.90 -19.57 -10.23
C GLU A 30 -10.72 -18.79 -11.54
N VAL A 31 -9.77 -17.84 -11.57
CA VAL A 31 -9.42 -17.10 -12.78
C VAL A 31 -8.84 -18.01 -13.85
N GLU A 32 -7.89 -18.89 -13.52
CA GLU A 32 -7.32 -19.87 -14.46
C GLU A 32 -8.38 -20.82 -15.02
N LYS A 33 -9.38 -21.20 -14.20
CA LYS A 33 -10.49 -22.02 -14.66
C LYS A 33 -11.40 -21.30 -15.67
N ILE A 34 -11.57 -19.99 -15.50
CA ILE A 34 -12.34 -19.15 -16.43
C ILE A 34 -11.57 -18.95 -17.73
N VAL A 35 -10.30 -18.53 -17.65
CA VAL A 35 -9.47 -18.16 -18.82
C VAL A 35 -8.88 -19.39 -19.52
N GLY A 36 -8.85 -20.53 -18.82
CA GLY A 36 -8.29 -21.76 -19.36
C GLY A 36 -6.75 -21.83 -19.35
N GLY A 37 -6.07 -20.87 -18.71
CA GLY A 37 -4.62 -20.81 -18.61
C GLY A 37 -4.12 -19.73 -17.65
N LYS A 38 -2.83 -19.77 -17.33
CA LYS A 38 -2.15 -18.78 -16.48
C LYS A 38 -1.65 -17.62 -17.33
N GLY A 39 -1.89 -16.39 -16.88
CA GLY A 39 -1.38 -15.19 -17.54
C GLY A 39 0.13 -14.99 -17.33
N GLU A 40 0.71 -14.01 -18.02
CA GLU A 40 2.08 -13.55 -17.77
C GLU A 40 2.15 -12.97 -16.36
N GLU A 41 2.86 -13.66 -15.46
CA GLU A 41 3.05 -13.23 -14.08
C GLU A 41 4.15 -12.17 -13.98
N SER A 42 3.86 -11.11 -13.25
CA SER A 42 4.87 -10.21 -12.71
C SER A 42 4.62 -10.06 -11.23
N VAL A 43 5.63 -10.36 -10.41
CA VAL A 43 5.57 -10.09 -8.97
C VAL A 43 6.11 -8.70 -8.77
N ASN A 44 5.38 -7.86 -8.04
CA ASN A 44 5.87 -6.53 -7.73
C ASN A 44 7.15 -6.67 -6.88
N GLN A 45 8.27 -6.14 -7.39
CA GLN A 45 9.57 -6.24 -6.74
C GLN A 45 9.59 -5.64 -5.33
N TYR A 46 8.66 -4.72 -5.05
CA TYR A 46 8.51 -4.08 -3.75
C TYR A 46 7.45 -4.80 -2.92
N ASN A 47 6.28 -5.18 -3.44
CA ASN A 47 5.28 -5.90 -2.64
C ASN A 47 5.02 -7.33 -3.13
N GLN A 48 5.52 -8.33 -2.40
CA GLN A 48 5.33 -9.75 -2.76
C GLN A 48 3.90 -10.25 -2.56
N SER A 49 3.05 -9.57 -1.78
CA SER A 49 1.61 -9.90 -1.71
C SER A 49 0.82 -9.38 -2.92
N LEU A 50 1.41 -8.45 -3.69
CA LEU A 50 0.86 -7.97 -4.95
C LEU A 50 1.41 -8.78 -6.12
N VAL A 51 0.57 -9.66 -6.64
CA VAL A 51 0.87 -10.46 -7.83
C VAL A 51 0.07 -9.92 -9.00
N GLU A 52 0.76 -9.65 -10.10
CA GLU A 52 0.22 -9.03 -11.29
C GLU A 52 0.14 -10.10 -12.39
N TYR A 53 -1.03 -10.24 -13.01
CA TYR A 53 -1.21 -11.13 -14.16
C TYR A 53 -1.69 -10.35 -15.37
N LYS A 54 -0.93 -10.46 -16.45
CA LYS A 54 -1.29 -9.92 -17.76
C LYS A 54 -1.79 -11.03 -18.65
N TYR A 55 -3.00 -10.86 -19.18
CA TYR A 55 -3.66 -11.77 -20.08
C TYR A 55 -3.84 -11.09 -21.44
N PRO A 56 -3.13 -11.51 -22.50
CA PRO A 56 -3.36 -10.97 -23.83
C PRO A 56 -4.81 -11.20 -24.27
N ALA A 57 -5.40 -10.22 -24.94
CA ALA A 57 -6.76 -10.32 -25.45
C ALA A 57 -6.81 -11.30 -26.62
N LEU A 58 -7.77 -12.23 -26.59
CA LEU A 58 -8.01 -13.15 -27.70
C LEU A 58 -8.70 -12.42 -28.88
N ASP A 59 -9.67 -11.57 -28.57
CA ASP A 59 -10.51 -10.86 -29.52
C ASP A 59 -10.64 -9.36 -29.18
N GLY A 60 -9.51 -8.73 -28.84
CA GLY A 60 -9.47 -7.34 -28.37
C GLY A 60 -9.95 -6.29 -29.38
N ALA A 61 -10.47 -5.19 -28.86
CA ALA A 61 -10.72 -3.96 -29.64
C ALA A 61 -9.41 -3.39 -30.24
N GLU A 62 -8.29 -3.60 -29.56
CA GLU A 62 -6.94 -3.29 -30.02
C GLU A 62 -6.20 -4.59 -30.38
N LYS A 63 -5.40 -4.57 -31.45
CA LYS A 63 -4.69 -5.76 -31.99
C LYS A 63 -3.74 -6.41 -30.96
N ASP A 64 -3.23 -5.64 -30.03
CA ASP A 64 -2.31 -6.04 -28.97
C ASP A 64 -2.92 -5.78 -27.58
N GLY A 65 -4.26 -5.76 -27.49
CA GLY A 65 -4.99 -5.57 -26.24
C GLY A 65 -4.65 -6.60 -25.17
N TYR A 66 -4.82 -6.25 -23.90
CA TYR A 66 -4.66 -7.17 -22.78
C TYR A 66 -5.56 -6.78 -21.60
N VAL A 67 -5.82 -7.73 -20.72
CA VAL A 67 -6.40 -7.50 -19.40
C VAL A 67 -5.31 -7.64 -18.37
N TYR A 68 -5.35 -6.74 -17.40
CA TYR A 68 -4.44 -6.73 -16.28
C TYR A 68 -5.21 -7.00 -14.99
N ILE A 69 -4.83 -8.05 -14.27
CA ILE A 69 -5.48 -8.49 -13.04
C ILE A 69 -4.47 -8.39 -11.91
N LEU A 70 -4.80 -7.57 -10.92
CA LEU A 70 -4.00 -7.42 -9.71
C LEU A 70 -4.61 -8.27 -8.60
N PHE A 71 -3.78 -9.14 -8.03
CA PHE A 71 -4.12 -9.91 -6.85
C PHE A 71 -3.48 -9.26 -5.62
N ASN A 72 -4.28 -9.08 -4.57
CA ASN A 72 -3.81 -8.76 -3.23
C ASN A 72 -4.27 -9.87 -2.29
N ASP A 73 -3.39 -10.36 -1.41
CA ASP A 73 -3.65 -11.50 -0.53
C ASP A 73 -4.27 -12.70 -1.25
N SER A 74 -3.71 -13.05 -2.42
CA SER A 74 -4.15 -14.17 -3.27
C SER A 74 -5.58 -14.07 -3.83
N LYS A 75 -6.21 -12.89 -3.77
CA LYS A 75 -7.54 -12.63 -4.34
C LYS A 75 -7.51 -11.49 -5.35
N VAL A 76 -8.32 -11.59 -6.40
CA VAL A 76 -8.52 -10.51 -7.39
C VAL A 76 -8.96 -9.27 -6.65
N ASP A 77 -8.17 -8.21 -6.71
CA ASP A 77 -8.53 -6.93 -6.12
C ASP A 77 -8.99 -5.95 -7.20
N THR A 78 -8.20 -5.85 -8.28
CA THR A 78 -8.39 -4.89 -9.37
C THR A 78 -8.30 -5.59 -10.71
N ILE A 79 -9.16 -5.17 -11.64
CA ILE A 79 -9.19 -5.65 -13.02
C ILE A 79 -9.18 -4.42 -13.94
N LEU A 80 -8.22 -4.36 -14.86
CA LEU A 80 -8.07 -3.26 -15.81
C LEU A 80 -8.02 -3.81 -17.23
N ASP A 81 -8.74 -3.14 -18.12
CA ASP A 81 -8.92 -3.54 -19.51
C ASP A 81 -8.13 -2.58 -20.41
N PHE A 82 -7.03 -3.07 -20.98
CA PHE A 82 -6.13 -2.36 -21.89
C PHE A 82 -6.29 -2.85 -23.33
N GLY A 83 -7.46 -2.65 -23.94
CA GLY A 83 -7.69 -3.00 -25.35
C GLY A 83 -8.51 -4.25 -25.57
N LEU A 84 -9.08 -4.88 -24.54
CA LEU A 84 -10.08 -5.93 -24.70
C LEU A 84 -11.45 -5.30 -25.06
N LEU A 85 -11.94 -4.36 -24.25
CA LEU A 85 -13.18 -3.59 -24.52
C LEU A 85 -12.90 -2.07 -24.66
N LYS A 86 -11.87 -1.55 -23.99
CA LYS A 86 -11.54 -0.10 -23.92
C LYS A 86 -10.25 0.27 -24.65
N ASN A 87 -10.12 1.50 -25.13
CA ASN A 87 -8.88 2.01 -25.76
C ASN A 87 -7.79 2.27 -24.71
N LYS A 88 -6.54 1.88 -25.01
CA LYS A 88 -5.37 1.90 -24.10
C LYS A 88 -4.96 3.29 -23.58
N ALA A 89 -5.23 4.37 -24.31
CA ALA A 89 -4.63 5.68 -24.07
C ALA A 89 -5.02 6.36 -22.73
N GLN A 90 -6.00 5.84 -22.00
CA GLN A 90 -6.44 6.38 -20.70
C GLN A 90 -6.03 5.54 -19.48
N LEU A 91 -5.48 4.35 -19.65
CA LEU A 91 -5.46 3.34 -18.58
C LEU A 91 -4.13 3.19 -17.83
N GLU A 92 -3.03 3.75 -18.34
CA GLU A 92 -1.73 3.70 -17.64
C GLU A 92 -1.76 4.49 -16.33
N GLN A 93 -2.44 5.65 -16.33
CA GLN A 93 -2.63 6.45 -15.11
C GLN A 93 -3.63 5.78 -14.15
N GLU A 94 -4.67 5.12 -14.67
CA GLU A 94 -5.61 4.34 -13.86
C GLU A 94 -4.92 3.13 -13.20
N LEU A 95 -3.95 2.49 -13.87
CA LEU A 95 -3.16 1.41 -13.30
C LEU A 95 -2.24 1.88 -12.19
N ALA A 96 -1.54 3.00 -12.37
CA ALA A 96 -0.70 3.59 -11.32
C ALA A 96 -1.54 3.93 -10.09
N ALA A 97 -2.68 4.63 -10.29
CA ALA A 97 -3.60 4.98 -9.21
C ALA A 97 -4.21 3.76 -8.53
N ALA A 98 -4.56 2.70 -9.29
CA ALA A 98 -5.09 1.48 -8.70
C ALA A 98 -4.04 0.76 -7.83
N LYS A 99 -2.79 0.63 -8.31
CA LYS A 99 -1.71 0.03 -7.51
C LYS A 99 -1.46 0.78 -6.20
N GLU A 100 -1.46 2.10 -6.25
CA GLU A 100 -1.29 2.96 -5.07
C GLU A 100 -2.47 2.84 -4.09
N ASN A 101 -3.70 2.81 -4.62
CA ASN A 101 -4.91 2.61 -3.81
C ASN A 101 -4.91 1.24 -3.11
N VAL A 102 -4.53 0.17 -3.79
CA VAL A 102 -4.51 -1.18 -3.19
C VAL A 102 -3.47 -1.27 -2.07
N LYS A 103 -2.26 -0.74 -2.28
CA LYS A 103 -1.26 -0.64 -1.22
C LYS A 103 -1.76 0.17 -0.02
N THR A 104 -2.44 1.29 -0.28
CA THR A 104 -3.00 2.15 0.78
C THR A 104 -4.08 1.45 1.58
N VAL A 105 -4.98 0.72 0.91
CA VAL A 105 -6.01 -0.09 1.55
C VAL A 105 -5.37 -1.20 2.40
N ASP A 106 -4.30 -1.83 1.93
CA ASP A 106 -3.61 -2.92 2.62
C ASP A 106 -3.03 -2.47 3.97
N TRP A 107 -2.08 -1.51 3.97
CA TRP A 107 -1.47 -1.06 5.23
C TRP A 107 -2.48 -0.36 6.15
N GLY A 108 -3.43 0.39 5.59
CA GLY A 108 -4.46 1.08 6.37
C GLY A 108 -5.38 0.09 7.10
N ASN A 109 -5.77 -1.01 6.46
CA ASN A 109 -6.55 -2.07 7.10
C ASN A 109 -5.75 -2.79 8.17
N LYS A 110 -4.46 -3.06 7.94
CA LYS A 110 -3.60 -3.68 8.96
C LYS A 110 -3.53 -2.82 10.22
N ILE A 111 -3.39 -1.51 10.07
CA ILE A 111 -3.36 -0.59 11.21
C ILE A 111 -4.71 -0.56 11.94
N LYS A 112 -5.83 -0.52 11.22
CA LYS A 112 -7.18 -0.57 11.81
C LYS A 112 -7.42 -1.86 12.59
N GLU A 113 -7.00 -3.00 12.06
CA GLU A 113 -7.06 -4.30 12.73
C GLU A 113 -6.29 -4.27 14.06
N VAL A 114 -5.05 -3.78 14.05
CA VAL A 114 -4.23 -3.70 15.26
C VAL A 114 -4.82 -2.68 16.25
N ALA A 115 -5.25 -1.52 15.77
CA ALA A 115 -5.82 -0.45 16.59
C ALA A 115 -7.09 -0.89 17.35
N SER A 116 -7.95 -1.67 16.70
CA SER A 116 -9.22 -2.17 17.26
C SER A 116 -9.06 -3.40 18.16
N SER A 117 -7.87 -3.98 18.26
CA SER A 117 -7.62 -5.12 19.13
C SER A 117 -7.60 -4.75 20.63
N ASP A 118 -7.86 -5.73 21.49
CA ASP A 118 -7.81 -5.59 22.96
C ASP A 118 -6.38 -5.54 23.53
N LYS A 119 -5.37 -5.46 22.67
CA LYS A 119 -3.94 -5.44 23.04
C LYS A 119 -3.56 -4.13 23.73
N SER A 120 -2.51 -4.18 24.54
CA SER A 120 -1.90 -3.00 25.14
C SER A 120 -1.29 -2.07 24.07
N THR A 121 -1.04 -0.81 24.43
CA THR A 121 -0.38 0.15 23.52
C THR A 121 1.01 -0.31 23.09
N THR A 122 1.73 -1.04 23.96
CA THR A 122 3.04 -1.61 23.63
C THR A 122 2.92 -2.74 22.62
N GLU A 123 2.01 -3.70 22.82
CA GLU A 123 1.81 -4.80 21.86
C GLU A 123 1.31 -4.29 20.50
N LYS A 124 0.39 -3.31 20.49
CA LYS A 124 -0.06 -2.65 19.25
C LYS A 124 1.10 -1.99 18.50
N PHE A 125 1.95 -1.28 19.24
CA PHE A 125 3.17 -0.68 18.68
C PHE A 125 4.09 -1.76 18.10
N ASP A 126 4.36 -2.84 18.84
CA ASP A 126 5.29 -3.89 18.41
C ASP A 126 4.80 -4.56 17.11
N GLU A 127 3.50 -4.80 16.96
CA GLU A 127 2.92 -5.36 15.74
C GLU A 127 3.03 -4.41 14.53
N VAL A 128 2.71 -3.14 14.72
CA VAL A 128 2.83 -2.14 13.63
C VAL A 128 4.28 -1.90 13.27
N SER A 129 5.19 -1.84 14.25
CA SER A 129 6.63 -1.68 14.01
C SER A 129 7.23 -2.88 13.28
N LYS A 130 6.78 -4.10 13.60
CA LYS A 130 7.19 -5.30 12.84
C LYS A 130 6.70 -5.22 11.39
N TYR A 131 5.43 -4.87 11.18
CA TYR A 131 4.88 -4.71 9.84
C TYR A 131 5.59 -3.59 9.05
N ALA A 132 5.84 -2.43 9.67
CA ALA A 132 6.55 -1.32 9.06
C ALA A 132 7.99 -1.66 8.64
N HIS A 133 8.68 -2.50 9.42
CA HIS A 133 10.03 -2.96 9.11
C HIS A 133 10.08 -3.81 7.84
N ASP A 134 9.07 -4.68 7.65
CA ASP A 134 8.99 -5.57 6.48
C ASP A 134 8.28 -4.91 5.29
N TYR A 135 7.66 -3.74 5.50
CA TYR A 135 6.98 -2.95 4.47
C TYR A 135 7.99 -2.37 3.46
N LYS A 136 7.67 -2.53 2.18
CA LYS A 136 8.51 -2.10 1.07
C LYS A 136 7.80 -1.00 0.29
N PRO A 137 7.97 0.27 0.69
CA PRO A 137 7.27 1.40 0.06
C PRO A 137 7.84 1.69 -1.33
N SER A 138 7.06 2.37 -2.18
CA SER A 138 7.60 3.10 -3.33
C SER A 138 8.27 4.40 -2.89
N ASN A 139 9.06 5.01 -3.78
CA ASN A 139 9.63 6.34 -3.52
C ASN A 139 8.55 7.42 -3.33
N ASP A 140 7.43 7.30 -4.05
CA ASP A 140 6.31 8.24 -3.94
C ASP A 140 5.59 8.09 -2.58
N GLU A 141 5.43 6.86 -2.10
CA GLU A 141 4.87 6.59 -0.76
C GLU A 141 5.78 7.17 0.33
N VAL A 142 7.11 7.00 0.22
CA VAL A 142 8.06 7.60 1.18
C VAL A 142 7.93 9.12 1.18
N LYS A 143 7.80 9.75 0.01
CA LYS A 143 7.62 11.21 -0.11
C LYS A 143 6.29 11.66 0.47
N GLN A 144 5.20 10.96 0.17
CA GLN A 144 3.88 11.24 0.70
C GLN A 144 3.86 11.12 2.22
N PHE A 145 4.34 10.00 2.77
CA PHE A 145 4.41 9.78 4.22
C PHE A 145 5.28 10.83 4.90
N GLY A 146 6.40 11.23 4.27
CA GLY A 146 7.24 12.32 4.74
C GLY A 146 6.48 13.65 4.84
N ASN A 147 5.73 14.01 3.79
CA ASN A 147 4.90 15.22 3.79
C ASN A 147 3.80 15.16 4.86
N ASP A 148 3.16 14.00 5.04
CA ASP A 148 2.12 13.79 6.03
C ASP A 148 2.66 14.02 7.45
N ILE A 149 3.77 13.37 7.83
CA ILE A 149 4.32 13.53 9.19
C ILE A 149 4.85 14.95 9.44
N ILE A 150 5.39 15.62 8.41
CA ILE A 150 5.80 17.03 8.51
C ILE A 150 4.59 17.91 8.77
N LYS A 151 3.47 17.66 8.08
CA LYS A 151 2.22 18.39 8.28
C LYS A 151 1.67 18.17 9.69
N GLU A 152 1.60 16.92 10.16
CA GLU A 152 1.14 16.61 11.52
C GLU A 152 1.97 17.31 12.61
N TYR A 153 3.28 17.42 12.41
CA TYR A 153 4.17 18.15 13.31
C TYR A 153 3.97 19.66 13.24
N LYS A 154 3.90 20.24 12.03
CA LYS A 154 3.70 21.69 11.83
C LYS A 154 2.34 22.16 12.40
N ASP A 155 1.31 21.34 12.23
CA ASP A 155 -0.04 21.61 12.75
C ASP A 155 -0.18 21.29 14.24
N LYS A 156 0.87 20.75 14.88
CA LYS A 156 0.90 20.37 16.31
C LYS A 156 -0.17 19.34 16.69
N ASN A 157 -0.47 18.42 15.79
CA ASN A 157 -1.48 17.36 15.99
C ASN A 157 -0.87 16.01 16.41
N TYR A 158 0.38 15.72 16.01
CA TYR A 158 0.94 14.36 16.01
C TYR A 158 0.95 13.57 17.33
N ILE A 159 0.89 14.24 18.49
CA ILE A 159 0.79 13.64 19.84
C ILE A 159 -0.31 14.28 20.68
N LYS A 160 -1.28 14.95 20.05
CA LYS A 160 -2.34 15.70 20.74
C LYS A 160 -3.38 14.78 21.38
N ASP A 161 -3.72 13.69 20.72
CA ASP A 161 -4.67 12.69 21.20
C ASP A 161 -4.03 11.30 21.18
N ILE A 162 -3.25 11.00 22.22
CA ILE A 162 -2.54 9.72 22.35
C ILE A 162 -3.50 8.53 22.59
N SER A 163 -4.76 8.79 22.91
CA SER A 163 -5.78 7.75 23.13
C SER A 163 -6.36 7.21 21.82
N ASN A 164 -6.21 7.97 20.73
CA ASN A 164 -6.63 7.55 19.40
C ASN A 164 -5.62 6.55 18.80
N HIS A 165 -5.84 5.26 19.05
CA HIS A 165 -4.94 4.18 18.62
C HIS A 165 -4.68 4.19 17.11
N GLU A 166 -5.72 4.28 16.28
CA GLU A 166 -5.57 4.22 14.82
C GLU A 166 -4.71 5.38 14.32
N TYR A 167 -4.97 6.59 14.81
CA TYR A 167 -4.22 7.78 14.45
C TYR A 167 -2.75 7.68 14.88
N MET A 168 -2.49 7.31 16.13
CA MET A 168 -1.12 7.17 16.65
C MET A 168 -0.34 6.09 15.92
N LEU A 169 -0.95 4.93 15.70
CA LEU A 169 -0.32 3.82 14.97
C LEU A 169 -0.08 4.17 13.49
N THR A 170 -0.97 4.94 12.86
CA THR A 170 -0.76 5.47 11.50
C THR A 170 0.48 6.35 11.43
N ASN A 171 0.64 7.28 12.37
CA ASN A 171 1.79 8.17 12.43
C ASN A 171 3.09 7.42 12.74
N ILE A 172 3.05 6.42 13.62
CA ILE A 172 4.18 5.54 13.94
C ILE A 172 4.59 4.73 12.69
N PHE A 173 3.63 4.13 11.98
CA PHE A 173 3.89 3.38 10.75
C PHE A 173 4.57 4.26 9.71
N LYS A 174 3.95 5.40 9.36
CA LYS A 174 4.47 6.32 8.33
C LYS A 174 5.87 6.81 8.67
N SER A 175 6.10 7.27 9.89
CA SER A 175 7.41 7.77 10.31
C SER A 175 8.50 6.70 10.31
N GLN A 176 8.20 5.48 10.73
CA GLN A 176 9.16 4.38 10.68
C GLN A 176 9.48 3.95 9.24
N VAL A 177 8.48 3.92 8.35
CA VAL A 177 8.68 3.65 6.92
C VAL A 177 9.57 4.73 6.29
N VAL A 178 9.35 6.01 6.61
CA VAL A 178 10.18 7.12 6.09
C VAL A 178 11.61 7.04 6.63
N ASP A 179 11.82 6.82 7.92
CA ASP A 179 13.17 6.67 8.49
C ASP A 179 13.93 5.50 7.83
N GLY A 180 13.26 4.37 7.60
CA GLY A 180 13.86 3.21 6.95
C GLY A 180 14.27 3.44 5.49
N ASN A 181 13.55 4.29 4.74
CA ASN A 181 13.59 4.29 3.28
C ASN A 181 13.93 5.65 2.63
N ALA A 182 13.88 6.77 3.36
CA ALA A 182 14.22 8.08 2.80
C ALA A 182 15.71 8.17 2.44
N SER A 183 15.99 8.67 1.23
CA SER A 183 17.36 8.93 0.76
C SER A 183 17.95 10.22 1.34
N GLU A 184 17.12 11.23 1.58
CA GLU A 184 17.53 12.51 2.11
C GLU A 184 17.74 12.44 3.63
N LYS A 185 18.99 12.66 4.06
CA LYS A 185 19.35 12.64 5.49
C LYS A 185 18.46 13.56 6.35
N PRO A 186 18.13 14.81 5.96
CA PRO A 186 17.25 15.65 6.77
C PRO A 186 15.88 15.03 6.99
N LEU A 187 15.27 14.41 5.97
CA LEU A 187 13.96 13.78 6.07
C LEU A 187 14.01 12.54 6.98
N LYS A 188 15.07 11.75 6.84
CA LYS A 188 15.33 10.60 7.71
C LYS A 188 15.48 11.01 9.18
N ASP A 189 16.33 12.01 9.45
CA ASP A 189 16.55 12.55 10.80
C ASP A 189 15.22 13.06 11.40
N PHE A 190 14.43 13.81 10.62
CA PHE A 190 13.11 14.28 11.05
C PHE A 190 12.16 13.12 11.39
N ALA A 191 12.07 12.12 10.51
CA ALA A 191 11.17 10.98 10.69
C ALA A 191 11.55 10.14 11.92
N PHE A 192 12.85 9.97 12.18
CA PHE A 192 13.35 9.29 13.36
C PHE A 192 12.91 10.00 14.66
N ASP A 193 13.12 11.31 14.77
CA ASP A 193 12.73 12.07 15.97
C ASP A 193 11.21 12.12 16.16
N PHE A 194 10.45 12.26 15.06
CA PHE A 194 8.99 12.17 15.07
C PHE A 194 8.50 10.79 15.56
N TRP A 195 9.10 9.71 15.05
CA TRP A 195 8.79 8.34 15.44
C TRP A 195 9.09 8.10 16.92
N GLN A 196 10.24 8.57 17.42
CA GLN A 196 10.59 8.43 18.83
C GLN A 196 9.54 9.10 19.74
N ASN A 197 9.16 10.34 19.43
CA ASN A 197 8.14 11.05 20.20
C ASN A 197 6.79 10.34 20.14
N SER A 198 6.36 9.94 18.94
CA SER A 198 5.09 9.23 18.75
C SER A 198 5.06 7.91 19.53
N LYS A 199 6.13 7.12 19.46
CA LYS A 199 6.30 5.84 20.17
C LYS A 199 6.21 6.02 21.69
N TYR A 200 7.03 6.89 22.26
CA TYR A 200 7.15 6.97 23.72
C TYR A 200 5.93 7.63 24.37
N ASN A 201 5.30 8.60 23.71
CA ASN A 201 4.05 9.19 24.18
C ASN A 201 2.89 8.18 24.07
N TYR A 202 2.76 7.48 22.93
CA TYR A 202 1.70 6.48 22.75
C TYR A 202 1.79 5.32 23.74
N ARG A 203 3.00 4.87 24.06
CA ARG A 203 3.24 3.79 25.04
C ARG A 203 3.17 4.25 26.50
N GLY A 204 2.94 5.54 26.75
CA GLY A 204 2.88 6.11 28.10
C GLY A 204 4.23 6.14 28.83
N VAL A 205 5.34 6.04 28.10
CA VAL A 205 6.71 6.14 28.66
C VAL A 205 7.09 7.60 28.86
N GLU A 206 6.67 8.46 27.94
CA GLU A 206 6.89 9.90 27.97
C GLU A 206 5.55 10.64 27.87
N ASN A 207 5.58 11.95 28.06
CA ASN A 207 4.44 12.84 27.83
C ASN A 207 4.86 14.09 27.05
N VAL A 208 3.87 14.85 26.57
CA VAL A 208 4.03 16.02 25.70
C VAL A 208 4.92 17.12 26.29
N THR A 209 5.10 17.14 27.61
CA THR A 209 5.93 18.14 28.33
C THR A 209 7.29 17.62 28.77
N SER A 210 7.59 16.34 28.53
CA SER A 210 8.87 15.73 28.90
C SER A 210 10.05 16.40 28.19
N SER A 211 11.17 16.52 28.90
CA SER A 211 12.42 17.06 28.34
C SER A 211 12.89 16.28 27.11
N ALA A 212 12.64 14.96 27.08
CA ALA A 212 12.94 14.10 25.95
C ALA A 212 12.08 14.45 24.72
N THR A 213 10.76 14.59 24.91
CA THR A 213 9.84 14.99 23.82
C THR A 213 10.26 16.33 23.23
N GLN A 214 10.48 17.34 24.07
CA GLN A 214 10.91 18.67 23.63
C GLN A 214 12.30 18.67 22.97
N ALA A 215 13.21 17.78 23.40
CA ALA A 215 14.52 17.66 22.77
C ALA A 215 14.42 17.15 21.34
N ASN A 216 13.59 16.13 21.09
CA ASN A 216 13.33 15.62 19.76
C ASN A 216 12.59 16.65 18.89
N GLU A 217 11.66 17.44 19.43
CA GLU A 217 11.03 18.55 18.69
C GLU A 217 12.05 19.58 18.20
N ARG A 218 13.03 19.94 19.06
CA ARG A 218 14.14 20.81 18.64
C ARG A 218 15.00 20.18 17.54
N GLN A 219 15.13 18.85 17.47
CA GLN A 219 15.84 18.19 16.37
C GLN A 219 14.99 18.15 15.09
N MET A 220 13.69 17.90 15.20
CA MET A 220 12.74 18.03 14.09
C MET A 220 12.80 19.42 13.46
N ASP A 221 12.79 20.50 14.26
CA ASP A 221 12.93 21.87 13.77
C ASP A 221 14.25 22.09 13.01
N LYS A 222 15.36 21.55 13.52
CA LYS A 222 16.66 21.61 12.83
C LYS A 222 16.62 20.88 11.50
N SER A 223 16.03 19.69 11.45
CA SER A 223 15.89 18.89 10.23
C SER A 223 15.04 19.62 9.19
N LEU A 224 13.90 20.20 9.58
CA LEU A 224 13.07 21.03 8.70
C LEU A 224 13.84 22.23 8.13
N SER A 225 14.65 22.90 8.94
CA SER A 225 15.46 24.03 8.48
C SER A 225 16.51 23.66 7.43
N LYS A 226 16.93 22.39 7.38
CA LYS A 226 17.88 21.86 6.40
C LYS A 226 17.20 21.41 5.11
N MET A 227 15.92 21.02 5.15
CA MET A 227 15.15 20.65 3.95
C MET A 227 14.76 21.87 3.10
N ASN A 228 14.56 23.03 3.74
CA ASN A 228 14.15 24.27 3.07
C ASN A 228 15.34 25.08 2.50
N LYS A 229 16.54 24.48 2.44
CA LYS A 229 17.77 25.11 1.92
C LYS A 229 18.17 24.44 0.62
#